data_AF-A0A2D5I515-F1
#
_entry.id   AF-A0A2D5I515-F1
#
_cell.length_a   1.000
_cell.length_b   1.000
_cell.length_c   1.000
_cell.angle_alpha   90.00
_cell.angle_beta   90.00
_cell.angle_gamma   90.00
#
_symmetry.space_group_name_H-M   'P 1'
#
loop_
_entity.id
_entity.type
_entity.pdbx_description
1 polymer ?
#
loop_
_entity_poly.entity_id
_entity_poly.type
_entity_poly.pdbx_seq_one_letter_code
_entity_poly.pdbx_strand_id
1 'polypeptide(L)' 'GTRSKTEQWRTGFLRIAEAVDAKIFVAAFDFNTKRIVLDKFFQPSENMQKDLDNLKEYYTQYGAKRPENF' A
#
# COMPACT_ATOMS: atom_id res chain seq x y z
N GLY A 1 -16.38 -15.79 5.98
CA GLY A 1 -16.24 -14.94 4.76
C GLY A 1 -15.07 -15.46 3.96
N THR A 2 -15.23 -15.61 2.65
CA THR A 2 -14.32 -16.31 1.72
C THR A 2 -13.04 -15.55 1.35
N ARG A 3 -12.68 -14.50 2.12
CA ARG A 3 -11.47 -13.71 1.88
C ARG A 3 -10.28 -14.36 2.58
N SER A 4 -9.79 -15.45 2.01
CA SER A 4 -8.50 -16.05 2.39
C SER A 4 -7.35 -15.09 2.07
N LYS A 5 -6.24 -15.19 2.82
CA LYS A 5 -4.99 -14.46 2.53
C LYS A 5 -4.60 -14.72 1.07
N THR A 6 -4.30 -13.67 0.33
CA THR A 6 -3.74 -13.77 -1.02
C THR A 6 -2.30 -13.28 -0.92
N GLU A 7 -1.34 -14.03 -1.48
CA GLU A 7 0.09 -13.67 -1.46
C GLU A 7 0.37 -12.39 -2.26
N GLN A 8 -0.47 -12.10 -3.24
CA GLN A 8 -0.34 -10.94 -4.10
C GLN A 8 -1.19 -9.76 -3.62
N TRP A 9 -0.58 -8.59 -3.61
CA TRP A 9 -1.27 -7.32 -3.38
C TRP A 9 -2.28 -7.03 -4.49
N ARG A 10 -3.42 -6.46 -4.12
CA ARG A 10 -4.42 -6.01 -5.10
C ARG A 10 -3.89 -4.79 -5.82
N THR A 11 -3.79 -4.86 -7.14
CA THR A 11 -3.16 -3.83 -8.00
C THR A 11 -4.16 -2.86 -8.63
N GLY A 12 -5.46 -3.00 -8.32
CA GLY A 12 -6.52 -2.17 -8.90
C GLY A 12 -6.39 -0.68 -8.58
N PHE A 13 -5.87 -0.32 -7.41
CA PHE A 13 -5.71 1.08 -7.02
C PHE A 13 -4.67 1.81 -7.87
N LEU A 14 -3.57 1.13 -8.26
CA LEU A 14 -2.58 1.68 -9.19
C LEU A 14 -3.18 1.86 -10.59
N ARG A 15 -3.94 0.88 -11.09
CA ARG A 15 -4.62 0.99 -12.39
C ARG A 15 -5.59 2.17 -12.45
N ILE A 16 -6.36 2.39 -11.39
CA ILE A 16 -7.28 3.53 -11.34
C ILE A 16 -6.49 4.83 -11.34
N ALA A 17 -5.46 4.93 -10.51
CA ALA A 17 -4.64 6.13 -10.41
C ALA A 17 -3.94 6.47 -11.75
N GLU A 18 -3.39 5.47 -12.43
CA GLU A 18 -2.80 5.61 -13.77
C GLU A 18 -3.85 6.05 -14.81
N ALA A 19 -5.03 5.44 -14.83
CA ALA A 19 -6.07 5.73 -15.81
C ALA A 19 -6.66 7.15 -15.72
N VAL A 20 -6.55 7.80 -14.55
CA VAL A 20 -7.06 9.16 -14.32
C VAL A 20 -5.96 10.18 -14.02
N ASP A 21 -4.69 9.82 -14.21
CA ASP A 21 -3.52 10.63 -13.84
C ASP A 21 -3.63 11.22 -12.41
N ALA A 22 -4.04 10.38 -11.47
CA ALA A 22 -4.24 10.76 -10.08
C ALA A 22 -3.06 10.36 -9.20
N LYS A 23 -2.85 11.19 -8.16
CA LYS A 23 -1.95 10.88 -7.05
C LYS A 23 -2.63 9.99 -6.03
N ILE A 24 -1.87 9.08 -5.43
CA ILE A 24 -2.31 8.23 -4.33
C ILE A 24 -1.83 8.85 -3.03
N PHE A 25 -2.73 9.18 -2.11
CA PHE A 25 -2.33 9.58 -0.77
C PHE A 25 -2.08 8.34 0.10
N VAL A 26 -0.85 8.15 0.57
CA VAL A 26 -0.49 6.96 1.35
C VAL A 26 -0.68 7.20 2.84
N ALA A 27 -1.30 6.22 3.51
CA ALA A 27 -1.56 6.24 4.93
C ALA A 27 -1.33 4.85 5.53
N ALA A 28 -0.81 4.80 6.76
CA ALA A 28 -0.52 3.56 7.47
C ALA A 28 -1.07 3.58 8.89
N PHE A 29 -1.42 2.40 9.40
CA PHE A 29 -1.70 2.18 10.81
C PHE A 29 -0.50 1.52 11.43
N ASP A 30 0.20 2.24 12.30
CA ASP A 30 1.36 1.73 13.02
C ASP A 30 0.92 1.28 14.42
N PHE A 31 0.71 -0.03 14.57
CA PHE A 31 0.24 -0.64 15.80
C PHE A 31 1.32 -0.73 16.88
N ASN A 32 2.61 -0.66 16.51
CA ASN A 32 3.70 -0.65 17.49
C ASN A 32 3.64 0.63 18.33
N THR A 33 3.38 1.77 17.68
CA THR A 33 3.32 3.09 18.33
C THR A 33 1.90 3.63 18.52
N LYS A 34 0.87 2.86 18.12
CA LYS A 34 -0.56 3.21 18.22
C LYS A 34 -0.91 4.55 17.54
N ARG A 35 -0.35 4.80 16.36
CA ARG A 35 -0.61 6.03 15.59
C ARG A 35 -1.12 5.75 14.18
N ILE A 36 -1.82 6.73 13.63
CA ILE A 36 -2.17 6.81 12.21
C ILE A 36 -1.13 7.70 11.54
N VAL A 37 -0.50 7.19 10.49
CA VAL A 37 0.47 7.93 9.67
C VAL A 37 -0.25 8.39 8.41
N LEU A 38 -0.30 9.69 8.19
CA LEU A 38 -0.74 10.33 6.95
C LEU A 38 0.51 10.98 6.36
N ASP A 39 1.12 10.36 5.35
CA ASP A 39 2.46 10.74 4.90
C ASP A 39 2.38 11.65 3.67
N LYS A 40 2.44 11.05 2.47
CA LYS A 40 2.66 11.80 1.23
C LYS A 40 1.75 11.38 0.09
N PHE A 41 1.75 12.21 -0.94
CA PHE A 41 1.23 11.82 -2.25
C PHE A 41 2.28 11.03 -3.01
N PHE A 42 1.92 9.83 -3.41
CA PHE A 42 2.65 8.96 -4.32
C PHE A 42 2.12 9.17 -5.74
N GLN A 43 3.00 9.51 -6.67
CA GLN A 43 2.68 9.57 -8.10
C GLN A 43 2.99 8.19 -8.71
N PRO A 44 2.00 7.46 -9.25
CA PRO A 44 2.25 6.25 -10.02
C PRO A 44 3.13 6.55 -11.24
N SER A 45 4.02 5.63 -11.55
CA SER A 45 4.81 5.62 -12.77
C SER A 45 4.17 4.70 -13.82
N GLU A 46 4.76 4.66 -15.02
CA GLU A 46 4.36 3.70 -16.06
C GLU A 46 4.76 2.24 -15.73
N ASN A 47 5.51 2.02 -14.64
CA ASN A 47 5.92 0.69 -14.19
C ASN A 47 5.22 0.29 -12.90
N MET A 48 4.03 -0.28 -13.05
CA MET A 48 3.19 -0.73 -11.94
C MET A 48 3.87 -1.73 -11.00
N GLN A 49 4.73 -2.61 -11.52
CA GLN A 49 5.43 -3.58 -10.68
C GLN A 49 6.42 -2.87 -9.75
N LYS A 50 7.19 -1.92 -10.29
CA LYS A 50 8.11 -1.08 -9.50
C LYS A 50 7.36 -0.26 -8.46
N ASP A 51 6.21 0.29 -8.80
CA ASP A 51 5.38 1.06 -7.87
C ASP A 51 4.85 0.21 -6.72
N LEU A 52 4.41 -1.03 -7.01
CA LEU A 52 4.00 -1.98 -5.98
C LEU A 52 5.15 -2.30 -5.04
N ASP A 53 6.34 -2.55 -5.57
CA ASP A 53 7.50 -2.91 -4.77
C ASP A 53 7.95 -1.71 -3.90
N ASN A 54 7.92 -0.50 -4.44
CA ASN A 54 8.17 0.73 -3.68
C ASN A 54 7.16 0.93 -2.54
N LEU A 55 5.87 0.70 -2.80
CA LEU A 55 4.83 0.82 -1.79
C LEU A 55 4.95 -0.28 -0.72
N LYS A 56 5.24 -1.52 -1.12
CA LYS A 56 5.48 -2.62 -0.17
C LYS A 56 6.65 -2.29 0.75
N GLU A 57 7.78 -1.88 0.19
CA GLU A 57 8.97 -1.48 0.95
C GLU A 57 8.65 -0.31 1.89
N TYR A 58 7.88 0.68 1.43
CA TYR A 58 7.41 1.75 2.28
C TYR A 58 6.57 1.24 3.46
N TYR A 59 5.71 0.24 3.29
CA TYR A 59 4.88 -0.26 4.39
C TYR A 59 5.62 -1.18 5.38
N THR A 60 6.78 -1.73 5.05
CA THR A 60 7.55 -2.60 5.98
C THR A 60 8.03 -1.87 7.24
N GLN A 61 8.15 -0.54 7.18
CA GLN A 61 8.58 0.28 8.31
C GLN A 61 7.52 0.42 9.42
N TYR A 62 6.26 0.00 9.19
CA TYR A 62 5.16 0.16 10.13
C TYR A 62 4.73 -1.18 10.74
N GLY A 63 4.44 -1.18 12.04
CA GLY A 63 3.96 -2.37 12.73
C GLY A 63 2.53 -2.73 12.34
N ALA A 64 2.33 -3.82 11.59
CA ALA A 64 1.00 -4.33 11.27
C ALA A 64 0.31 -4.95 12.50
N LYS A 65 -1.03 -4.84 12.58
CA LYS A 65 -1.84 -5.51 13.63
C LYS A 65 -1.69 -7.03 13.64
N ARG A 66 -1.47 -7.59 12.45
CA ARG A 66 -1.36 -9.03 12.17
C ARG A 66 -0.22 -9.25 11.18
N PRO A 67 1.04 -9.26 11.65
CA PRO A 67 2.21 -9.40 10.79
C PRO A 67 2.19 -10.69 9.95
N GLU A 68 1.56 -11.75 10.45
CA GLU A 68 1.39 -13.03 9.73
C GLU A 68 0.53 -12.91 8.46
N ASN A 69 -0.25 -11.82 8.33
CA ASN A 69 -1.12 -11.55 7.19
C ASN A 69 -0.56 -10.47 6.24
N PHE A 70 0.65 -9.96 6.48
CA PHE A 70 1.34 -9.08 5.55
C PHE A 70 1.69 -9.80 4.25
#